data_AF-A0A9D4CBG3-F1
#
_entry.id   AF-A0A9D4CBG3-F1
#
_cell.length_a   1.000
_cell.length_b   1.000
_cell.length_c   1.000
_cell.angle_alpha   90.00
_cell.angle_beta   90.00
_cell.angle_gamma   90.00
#
_symmetry.space_group_name_H-M   'P 1'
#
loop_
_entity.id
_entity.type
_entity.pdbx_description
1 polymer ?
#
loop_
_entity_poly.entity_id
_entity_poly.type
_entity_poly.pdbx_seq_one_letter_code
_entity_poly.pdbx_strand_id
1 'polypeptide(L)' 'MDILHNETRVKEFMVDFEAGMWMGLREVFVDPTIKGCAFHWNQAVWRHVQSLGLQVINIIVDVYK' A
#
# COMPACT_ATOMS: atom_id res chain seq x y z
N MET A 1 16.96 16.04 13.31
CA MET A 1 16.43 14.88 12.56
C MET A 1 17.62 14.29 11.81
N ASP A 2 18.55 13.67 12.55
CA ASP A 2 19.89 13.32 12.03
C ASP A 2 20.17 11.82 12.14
N ILE A 3 19.14 10.99 11.91
CA ILE A 3 19.28 9.52 11.95
C ILE A 3 19.60 8.95 10.55
N LEU A 4 19.59 9.78 9.50
CA LEU A 4 19.84 9.37 8.11
C LEU A 4 21.16 9.93 7.55
N HIS A 5 22.22 9.99 8.37
CA HIS A 5 23.53 10.37 7.85
C HIS A 5 24.25 9.18 7.19
N ASN A 6 24.82 9.47 6.02
CA ASN A 6 25.52 8.63 5.04
C ASN A 6 24.65 7.76 4.12
N GLU A 7 24.47 8.28 2.89
CA GLU A 7 24.07 7.58 1.67
C GLU A 7 23.05 6.45 1.88
N THR A 8 21.78 6.80 1.84
CA THR A 8 20.69 5.83 1.81
C THR A 8 20.87 4.86 0.65
N ARG A 9 21.37 3.65 0.93
CA ARG A 9 21.57 2.56 -0.06
C ARG A 9 20.28 1.90 -0.52
N VAL A 10 19.13 2.36 -0.04
CA VAL A 10 17.82 1.82 -0.43
C VAL A 10 17.56 2.22 -1.87
N LYS A 11 17.41 1.22 -2.74
CA LYS A 11 17.17 1.43 -4.18
C LYS A 11 15.71 1.25 -4.55
N GLU A 12 14.95 0.50 -3.76
CA GLU A 12 13.58 0.13 -4.07
C GLU A 12 12.66 0.24 -2.85
N PHE A 13 11.49 0.81 -3.08
CA PHE A 13 10.43 0.98 -2.10
C PHE A 13 9.17 0.27 -2.59
N MET A 14 8.63 -0.62 -1.75
CA MET A 14 7.30 -1.18 -1.94
C MET A 14 6.35 -0.49 -0.96
N VAL A 15 5.53 0.42 -1.46
CA VAL A 15 4.62 1.26 -0.66
C VAL A 15 3.21 1.20 -1.23
N ASP A 16 2.23 1.68 -0.48
CA ASP A 16 0.89 1.91 -1.01
C ASP A 16 0.87 3.01 -2.08
N PHE A 17 -0.27 3.22 -2.74
CA PHE A 17 -0.41 4.15 -3.86
C PHE A 17 -0.69 5.60 -3.42
N GLU A 18 -0.23 5.97 -2.22
CA GLU A 18 -0.45 7.32 -1.70
C GLU A 18 0.52 8.33 -2.33
N ALA A 19 -0.03 9.37 -2.95
CA ALA A 19 0.77 10.42 -3.58
C ALA A 19 1.74 11.10 -2.61
N GLY A 20 1.33 11.34 -1.36
CA GLY A 20 2.17 11.94 -0.31
C GLY A 20 3.42 11.11 -0.04
N MET A 21 3.26 9.80 0.15
CA MET A 21 4.37 8.87 0.32
C MET A 21 5.31 8.89 -0.89
N TRP A 22 4.77 8.82 -2.10
CA TRP A 22 5.57 8.80 -3.33
C TRP A 22 6.33 10.11 -3.58
N MET A 23 5.77 11.25 -3.19
CA MET A 23 6.44 12.54 -3.28
C MET A 23 7.55 12.64 -2.23
N GLY A 24 7.27 12.28 -0.97
CA GLY A 24 8.27 12.32 0.09
C GLY A 24 9.48 11.41 -0.20
N LEU A 25 9.25 10.23 -0.78
CA LEU A 25 10.36 9.36 -1.21
C LEU A 25 11.23 10.01 -2.30
N ARG A 26 10.63 10.72 -3.26
CA ARG A 26 11.38 11.44 -4.31
C ARG A 26 12.10 12.68 -3.79
N GLU A 27 11.65 13.27 -2.69
CA GLU A 27 12.31 14.40 -2.05
C GLU A 27 13.55 13.97 -1.25
N VAL A 28 13.48 12.79 -0.61
CA VAL A 28 14.53 12.31 0.30
C VAL A 28 15.57 11.43 -0.39
N PHE A 29 15.17 10.64 -1.39
CA PHE A 29 16.05 9.66 -2.04
C PHE A 29 16.36 10.07 -3.49
N VAL A 30 17.60 9.82 -3.92
CA VAL A 30 18.04 10.07 -5.30
C VAL A 30 17.58 8.93 -6.19
N ASP A 31 16.77 9.26 -7.20
CA ASP A 31 16.24 8.33 -8.23
C ASP A 31 15.67 7.01 -7.65
N PRO A 32 14.69 7.07 -6.72
CA PRO A 32 14.17 5.87 -6.08
C PRO A 32 13.32 5.05 -7.04
N THR A 33 13.51 3.73 -7.06
CA THR A 33 12.52 2.82 -7.66
C THR A 33 11.35 2.67 -6.71
N ILE A 34 10.17 3.15 -7.09
CA ILE A 34 8.95 3.05 -6.27
C ILE A 34 7.98 2.08 -6.95
N LYS A 35 7.55 1.05 -6.22
CA LYS A 35 6.55 0.07 -6.65
C LYS A 35 5.33 0.12 -5.74
N GLY A 36 4.15 0.07 -6.34
CA GLY A 36 2.90 -0.08 -5.61
C GLY A 36 2.77 -1.50 -5.03
N CYS A 37 2.33 -1.58 -3.78
CA CYS A 37 2.16 -2.83 -3.06
C CYS A 37 0.85 -3.53 -3.46
N ALA A 38 0.96 -4.69 -4.11
CA ALA A 38 -0.20 -5.49 -4.50
C ALA A 38 -1.05 -5.94 -3.30
N PHE A 39 -0.43 -6.18 -2.14
CA PHE A 39 -1.16 -6.54 -0.92
C PHE A 39 -2.09 -5.41 -0.46
N HIS A 40 -1.58 -4.18 -0.36
CA HIS A 40 -2.38 -3.01 0.02
C HIS A 40 -3.43 -2.68 -1.04
N TRP A 41 -3.10 -2.83 -2.33
CA TRP A 41 -4.08 -2.69 -3.41
C TRP A 41 -5.24 -3.68 -3.28
N ASN A 42 -4.94 -4.97 -3.13
CA ASN A 42 -5.96 -6.00 -2.97
C ASN A 42 -6.84 -5.74 -1.74
N GLN A 43 -6.23 -5.29 -0.63
CA GLN A 43 -6.98 -4.94 0.57
C GLN A 43 -7.92 -3.73 0.33
N ALA A 44 -7.45 -2.69 -0.35
CA ALA A 44 -8.25 -1.51 -0.66
C ALA A 44 -9.43 -1.86 -1.59
N VAL A 45 -9.16 -2.62 -2.66
CA VAL A 45 -10.19 -3.14 -3.57
C VAL A 45 -11.19 -4.01 -2.82
N TRP A 46 -10.73 -4.94 -1.99
CA TRP A 46 -11.61 -5.83 -1.24
C TRP A 46 -12.52 -5.08 -0.27
N ARG A 47 -11.98 -4.12 0.49
CA ARG A 47 -12.79 -3.26 1.37
C ARG A 47 -13.82 -2.45 0.59
N HIS A 48 -13.46 -1.95 -0.60
CA HIS A 48 -14.39 -1.22 -1.45
C HIS A 48 -15.52 -2.14 -1.96
N VAL A 49 -15.18 -3.33 -2.45
CA VAL A 49 -16.15 -4.37 -2.83
C VAL A 49 -17.11 -4.66 -1.67
N GLN A 50 -16.59 -4.83 -0.45
CA GLN A 50 -17.41 -5.02 0.76
C GLN A 50 -18.32 -3.83 1.05
N SER A 51 -17.82 -2.59 0.93
CA SER A 51 -18.63 -1.38 1.16
C SER A 51 -19.78 -1.22 0.17
N LEU A 52 -19.64 -1.80 -1.02
CA LEU A 52 -20.67 -1.82 -2.06
C LEU A 52 -21.64 -3.00 -1.93
N GLY A 53 -21.42 -3.93 -0.98
CA GLY A 53 -22.23 -5.15 -0.87
C GLY A 53 -21.95 -6.18 -1.98
N LEU A 54 -20.84 -6.02 -2.72
CA LEU A 54 -20.46 -6.89 -3.84
C LEU A 54 -19.58 -8.06 -3.41
N GLN A 55 -19.33 -8.22 -2.12
CA GLN A 55 -18.71 -9.44 -1.60
C GLN A 55 -19.61 -10.62 -1.91
N VAL A 56 -19.02 -11.72 -2.40
CA VAL A 56 -19.76 -12.98 -2.56
C VAL A 56 -20.29 -13.37 -1.18
N ILE A 57 -21.62 -13.42 -1.03
CA ILE A 57 -22.26 -14.06 0.12
C ILE A 57 -21.91 -15.53 0.03
N ASN A 58 -20.94 -15.96 0.83
CA ASN A 58 -20.77 -17.37 1.12
C ASN A 58 -21.84 -17.69 2.18
N ILE A 59 -23.00 -18.16 1.72
CA ILE A 59 -24.16 -18.54 2.55
C ILE A 59 -23.74 -19.48 3.71
N ILE A 60 -22.62 -20.21 3.56
CA ILE A 60 -22.10 -21.13 4.56
C ILE A 60 -21.45 -20.42 5.77
N VAL A 61 -20.89 -19.21 5.63
CA VAL A 61 -20.25 -18.50 6.77
C VAL A 61 -21.14 -17.46 7.44
N ASP A 62 -22.10 -16.89 6.71
CA ASP A 62 -23.00 -15.86 7.25
C ASP A 62 -24.16 -16.43 8.09
N VAL A 63 -24.43 -17.75 7.99
CA VAL A 63 -25.44 -18.44 8.84
C VAL A 63 -24.90 -18.81 10.23
N TYR A 64 -23.57 -18.79 10.42
CA TYR A 64 -22.92 -19.14 11.69
C TYR A 64 -22.36 -17.93 12.46
N LYS A 65 -22.80 -16.72 12.12
CA LYS A 65 -22.64 -15.50 12.93
C LYS A 65 -24.00 -15.03 13.42
#